data_AF-A0A812CMC9-F1
#
_entry.id   AF-A0A812CMC9-F1
#
_cell.length_a   1.000
_cell.length_b   1.000
_cell.length_c   1.000
_cell.angle_alpha   90.00
_cell.angle_beta   90.00
_cell.angle_gamma   90.00
#
_symmetry.space_group_name_H-M   'P 1'
#
loop_
_entity.id
_entity.type
_entity.pdbx_description
1 polymer ?
#
loop_
_entity_poly.entity_id
_entity_poly.type
_entity_poly.pdbx_seq_one_letter_code
_entity_poly.pdbx_strand_id
1 'polypeptide(L)'
;MADERPGKSPIFGGSLTSKKVMKSATDGRFWWSNHSRGLFPKYAIYTFIVFLFGLWGLPLMVDAECKFPRHTNTTLANQIYKRLAPIDQKKFLVYDAVKYHYNVGICTAVSDYPNEDDVGATQIELDTSGQLVKTRIVGRISDVQIMAGTNWVLLEYFGGDPYNSHCNGSSRQAAIMIICDENSSSDNPKLRVIEENRNKTSGCYYLFELSHNCVCYKEPFITVGLGTGSIIVIIFLCAVFVYLIGGFMYMRFVLGAKGYEQIPNYGFWQDFGNLLSDGCNLACRSGNQGQPKTYKGIGDDQLQDDDDERDEHLLPM
;
A
#
# COMPACT_ATOMS: atom_id res chain seq x y z
N MET A 1 -70.56 7.59 -14.48
CA MET A 1 -70.95 6.31 -15.12
C MET A 1 -69.94 5.28 -14.64
N ALA A 2 -70.17 4.62 -13.50
CA ALA A 2 -70.96 3.37 -13.33
C ALA A 2 -70.33 2.24 -14.16
N ASP A 3 -69.95 1.06 -13.65
CA ASP A 3 -70.59 0.25 -12.59
C ASP A 3 -69.67 -0.90 -12.06
N GLU A 4 -70.17 -1.56 -11.01
CA GLU A 4 -69.75 -2.55 -9.98
C GLU A 4 -68.87 -3.82 -10.23
N ARG A 5 -67.97 -4.08 -9.23
CA ARG A 5 -67.83 -5.23 -8.23
C ARG A 5 -68.20 -6.71 -8.58
N PRO A 6 -67.92 -7.75 -7.73
CA PRO A 6 -66.83 -8.03 -6.73
C PRO A 6 -66.40 -9.54 -6.54
N GLY A 7 -65.42 -9.80 -5.64
CA GLY A 7 -65.29 -11.04 -4.82
C GLY A 7 -63.89 -11.21 -4.19
N LYS A 8 -63.62 -10.90 -2.89
CA LYS A 8 -63.74 -11.72 -1.63
C LYS A 8 -63.07 -13.12 -1.71
N SER A 9 -62.23 -13.65 -0.80
CA SER A 9 -61.78 -13.34 0.59
C SER A 9 -60.73 -14.43 1.05
N PRO A 10 -60.31 -14.64 2.34
CA PRO A 10 -58.89 -14.60 2.77
C PRO A 10 -58.42 -15.76 3.74
N ILE A 11 -57.29 -15.55 4.48
CA ILE A 11 -56.91 -16.10 5.83
C ILE A 11 -56.12 -17.46 5.86
N PHE A 12 -55.25 -17.86 6.81
CA PHE A 12 -54.16 -17.34 7.69
C PHE A 12 -53.83 -18.50 8.70
N GLY A 13 -52.55 -18.69 9.08
CA GLY A 13 -52.09 -19.48 10.26
C GLY A 13 -52.01 -21.01 10.10
N GLY A 14 -51.12 -21.80 10.74
CA GLY A 14 -50.06 -21.59 11.74
C GLY A 14 -49.87 -22.88 12.59
N SER A 15 -48.60 -23.22 12.93
CA SER A 15 -48.15 -23.93 14.16
C SER A 15 -47.99 -25.48 14.23
N LEU A 16 -46.69 -25.91 14.25
CA LEU A 16 -45.92 -26.68 15.27
C LEU A 16 -46.19 -28.16 15.71
N THR A 17 -45.02 -28.80 16.01
CA THR A 17 -44.70 -29.96 16.90
C THR A 17 -44.72 -31.37 16.24
N SER A 18 -43.89 -32.40 16.54
CA SER A 18 -42.87 -32.68 17.59
C SER A 18 -41.97 -33.90 17.23
N LYS A 19 -40.69 -33.83 17.65
CA LYS A 19 -39.68 -34.83 18.10
C LYS A 19 -39.86 -36.37 17.95
N LYS A 20 -38.74 -37.06 17.60
CA LYS A 20 -37.95 -38.11 18.35
C LYS A 20 -37.11 -38.95 17.35
N VAL A 21 -35.94 -39.58 17.58
CA VAL A 21 -34.90 -39.71 18.63
C VAL A 21 -33.75 -40.54 18.00
N MET A 22 -32.51 -40.31 18.46
CA MET A 22 -31.22 -40.96 18.16
C MET A 22 -31.17 -42.50 18.22
N LYS A 23 -30.20 -43.09 17.48
CA LYS A 23 -29.40 -44.24 17.94
C LYS A 23 -27.93 -44.12 17.47
N SER A 24 -27.04 -44.34 18.43
CA SER A 24 -25.58 -44.46 18.36
C SER A 24 -25.19 -45.94 18.29
N ALA A 25 -24.09 -46.27 17.58
CA ALA A 25 -23.17 -47.41 17.81
C ALA A 25 -22.14 -47.45 16.65
N THR A 26 -20.88 -47.03 16.83
CA THR A 26 -19.72 -47.90 17.17
C THR A 26 -19.65 -49.21 16.38
N ASP A 27 -18.77 -49.30 15.39
CA ASP A 27 -17.80 -50.41 15.33
C ASP A 27 -16.62 -50.11 14.40
N GLY A 28 -15.42 -50.39 14.90
CA GLY A 28 -14.18 -50.36 14.15
C GLY A 28 -13.80 -51.76 13.69
N ARG A 29 -13.28 -51.88 12.46
CA ARG A 29 -12.22 -52.81 12.04
C ARG A 29 -12.00 -52.65 10.54
N PHE A 30 -10.87 -52.07 10.14
CA PHE A 30 -9.63 -52.80 9.84
C PHE A 30 -9.81 -53.79 8.67
N TRP A 31 -9.72 -53.25 7.46
CA TRP A 31 -9.39 -54.03 6.26
C TRP A 31 -8.07 -53.49 5.70
N TRP A 32 -6.97 -54.10 6.14
CA TRP A 32 -5.73 -54.10 5.37
C TRP A 32 -5.84 -55.22 4.35
N SER A 33 -5.91 -54.88 3.07
CA SER A 33 -5.49 -55.77 1.99
C SER A 33 -4.48 -55.02 1.13
N ASN A 34 -3.33 -55.65 1.03
CA ASN A 34 -2.05 -55.14 0.61
C ASN A 34 -1.80 -55.62 -0.83
N HIS A 35 -1.87 -54.73 -1.83
CA HIS A 35 -1.24 -54.85 -3.16
C HIS A 35 -1.66 -53.59 -3.96
N SER A 36 -0.79 -52.66 -4.35
CA SER A 36 0.27 -52.89 -5.32
C SER A 36 1.29 -51.75 -5.29
N ARG A 37 2.56 -52.15 -5.28
CA ARG A 37 3.71 -51.26 -5.39
C ARG A 37 3.78 -50.63 -6.78
N GLY A 38 4.05 -49.33 -6.81
CA GLY A 38 5.00 -48.72 -7.74
C GLY A 38 4.56 -48.50 -9.18
N LEU A 39 3.85 -47.40 -9.45
CA LEU A 39 4.01 -46.65 -10.72
C LEU A 39 3.47 -45.20 -10.70
N PHE A 40 3.08 -44.67 -9.55
CA PHE A 40 2.51 -43.30 -9.45
C PHE A 40 3.49 -42.15 -9.13
N PRO A 41 4.69 -42.33 -8.54
CA PRO A 41 5.51 -41.17 -8.16
C PRO A 41 6.40 -40.63 -9.29
N LYS A 42 6.71 -41.42 -10.33
CA LYS A 42 7.66 -41.00 -11.37
C LYS A 42 7.07 -39.98 -12.35
N TYR A 43 5.83 -40.16 -12.76
CA TYR A 43 5.15 -39.22 -13.66
C TYR A 43 4.83 -37.89 -12.98
N ALA A 44 4.46 -37.91 -11.70
CA ALA A 44 4.23 -36.69 -10.91
C ALA A 44 5.53 -35.89 -10.68
N ILE A 45 6.67 -36.56 -10.49
CA ILE A 45 7.98 -35.89 -10.39
C ILE A 45 8.41 -35.34 -11.76
N TYR A 46 8.20 -36.08 -12.85
CA TYR A 46 8.55 -35.61 -14.21
C TYR A 46 7.72 -34.40 -14.63
N THR A 47 6.41 -34.39 -14.36
CA THR A 47 5.56 -33.24 -14.66
C THR A 47 5.91 -32.04 -13.79
N PHE A 48 6.27 -32.24 -12.52
CA PHE A 48 6.71 -31.17 -11.62
C PHE A 48 8.07 -30.58 -12.02
N ILE A 49 9.01 -31.41 -12.49
CA ILE A 49 10.32 -30.97 -13.02
C ILE A 49 10.14 -30.23 -14.35
N VAL A 50 9.29 -30.72 -15.26
CA VAL A 50 8.98 -30.03 -16.52
C VAL A 50 8.23 -28.71 -16.27
N PHE A 51 7.41 -28.62 -15.22
CA PHE A 51 6.76 -27.36 -14.82
C PHE A 51 7.76 -26.38 -14.16
N LEU A 52 8.69 -26.88 -13.34
CA LEU A 52 9.75 -26.09 -12.71
C LEU A 52 10.80 -25.58 -13.69
N PHE A 53 11.13 -26.33 -14.74
CA PHE A 53 12.07 -25.90 -15.79
C PHE A 53 11.39 -25.23 -16.99
N GLY A 54 10.11 -25.51 -17.25
CA GLY A 54 9.33 -24.88 -18.32
C GLY A 54 8.97 -23.41 -18.05
N LEU A 55 9.05 -22.96 -16.78
CA LEU A 55 8.86 -21.57 -16.38
C LEU A 55 10.13 -20.70 -16.46
N TRP A 56 11.30 -21.29 -16.77
CA TRP A 56 12.57 -20.55 -16.97
C TRP A 56 12.84 -20.19 -18.43
N GLY A 57 11.90 -20.52 -19.32
CA GLY A 57 12.00 -20.27 -20.76
C GLY A 57 11.21 -19.05 -21.26
N LEU A 58 10.61 -18.25 -20.37
CA LEU A 58 10.19 -16.91 -20.77
C LEU A 58 11.48 -16.10 -20.93
N PRO A 59 11.82 -15.60 -22.13
CA PRO A 59 12.89 -14.63 -22.26
C PRO A 59 12.54 -13.53 -21.26
N LEU A 60 13.44 -13.34 -20.30
CA LEU A 60 13.40 -12.20 -19.40
C LEU A 60 13.48 -11.00 -20.34
N MET A 61 12.33 -10.37 -20.61
CA MET A 61 12.30 -9.12 -21.35
C MET A 61 13.12 -8.19 -20.48
N VAL A 62 14.33 -7.90 -20.93
CA VAL A 62 15.14 -6.86 -20.29
C VAL A 62 14.44 -5.58 -20.64
N ASP A 63 13.54 -5.15 -19.76
CA ASP A 63 12.90 -3.86 -19.88
C ASP A 63 14.02 -2.81 -19.91
N ALA A 64 14.02 -1.98 -20.94
CA ALA A 64 15.06 -0.98 -21.11
C ALA A 64 14.87 0.09 -20.04
N GLU A 65 15.63 0.03 -18.95
CA GLU A 65 15.48 0.97 -17.82
C GLU A 65 16.08 2.35 -18.12
N CYS A 66 15.38 3.41 -17.68
CA CYS A 66 15.92 4.77 -17.68
C CYS A 66 17.17 4.89 -16.80
N LYS A 67 18.24 5.48 -17.35
CA LYS A 67 19.43 5.84 -16.58
C LYS A 67 19.46 7.35 -16.34
N PHE A 68 19.77 7.74 -15.11
CA PHE A 68 19.80 9.15 -14.67
C PHE A 68 21.24 9.66 -14.41
N PRO A 69 22.15 9.69 -15.40
CA PRO A 69 23.55 10.05 -15.18
C PRO A 69 23.75 11.54 -14.84
N ARG A 70 22.82 12.42 -15.21
CA ARG A 70 22.92 13.87 -14.97
C ARG A 70 22.47 14.33 -13.60
N HIS A 71 21.76 13.49 -12.85
CA HIS A 71 21.22 13.88 -11.55
C HIS A 71 22.28 13.69 -10.46
N THR A 72 22.61 14.75 -9.71
CA THR A 72 23.67 14.74 -8.67
C THR A 72 23.42 13.70 -7.58
N ASN A 73 22.15 13.42 -7.26
CA ASN A 73 21.74 12.38 -6.33
C ASN A 73 20.85 11.34 -7.01
N THR A 74 21.42 10.22 -7.45
CA THR A 74 20.69 9.15 -8.14
C THR A 74 19.61 8.51 -7.28
N THR A 75 19.76 8.51 -5.94
CA THR A 75 18.73 7.92 -5.05
C THR A 75 17.43 8.73 -5.07
N LEU A 76 17.52 10.07 -5.12
CA LEU A 76 16.37 10.95 -5.24
C LEU A 76 15.68 10.79 -6.60
N ALA A 77 16.47 10.73 -7.68
CA ALA A 77 15.94 10.49 -9.03
C ALA A 77 15.13 9.18 -9.08
N ASN A 78 15.65 8.11 -8.50
CA ASN A 78 14.95 6.82 -8.42
C ASN A 78 13.67 6.89 -7.56
N GLN A 79 13.66 7.69 -6.49
CA GLN A 79 12.45 7.90 -5.69
C GLN A 79 11.37 8.66 -6.47
N ILE A 80 11.75 9.65 -7.28
CA ILE A 80 10.83 10.36 -8.16
C ILE A 80 10.31 9.40 -9.24
N TYR A 81 11.20 8.65 -9.88
CA TYR A 81 10.86 7.68 -10.91
C TYR A 81 9.85 6.63 -10.43
N LYS A 82 9.97 6.15 -9.19
CA LYS A 82 8.99 5.22 -8.59
C LYS A 82 7.54 5.74 -8.62
N ARG A 83 7.32 7.06 -8.61
CA ARG A 83 5.96 7.65 -8.73
C ARG A 83 5.37 7.44 -10.13
N LEU A 84 6.22 7.30 -11.14
CA LEU A 84 5.83 7.11 -12.53
C LEU A 84 5.52 5.64 -12.88
N ALA A 85 5.64 4.71 -11.93
CA ALA A 85 5.35 3.28 -12.15
C ALA A 85 4.05 2.97 -12.92
N PRO A 86 2.92 3.71 -12.75
CA PRO A 86 1.69 3.43 -13.52
C PRO A 86 1.75 3.74 -15.02
N ILE A 87 2.70 4.58 -15.43
CA ILE A 87 2.92 4.99 -16.82
C ILE A 87 4.28 4.52 -17.36
N ASP A 88 5.06 3.85 -16.53
CA ASP A 88 6.30 3.22 -16.92
C ASP A 88 6.04 2.18 -18.02
N GLN A 89 7.00 2.05 -18.94
CA GLN A 89 6.93 1.19 -20.12
C GLN A 89 5.80 1.49 -21.12
N LYS A 90 5.07 2.61 -20.97
CA LYS A 90 4.05 3.00 -21.94
C LYS A 90 4.66 3.74 -23.13
N LYS A 91 4.11 3.45 -24.31
CA LYS A 91 4.47 4.08 -25.58
C LYS A 91 3.31 4.93 -26.07
N PHE A 92 3.64 6.10 -26.58
CA PHE A 92 2.69 7.08 -27.06
C PHE A 92 3.02 7.45 -28.50
N LEU A 93 1.97 7.50 -29.32
CA LEU A 93 2.02 7.97 -30.70
C LEU A 93 1.23 9.28 -30.74
N VAL A 94 1.90 10.38 -31.04
CA VAL A 94 1.30 11.72 -31.05
C VAL A 94 1.51 12.34 -32.43
N TYR A 95 0.45 12.97 -32.92
CA TYR A 95 0.41 13.58 -34.23
C TYR A 95 0.47 15.10 -34.06
N ASP A 96 1.42 15.76 -34.70
CA ASP A 96 1.53 17.21 -34.77
C ASP A 96 1.27 17.67 -36.20
N ALA A 97 0.12 18.31 -36.40
CA ALA A 97 -0.44 18.55 -37.72
C ALA A 97 -0.50 17.25 -38.57
N VAL A 98 -0.47 17.38 -39.90
CA VAL A 98 -0.47 16.23 -40.85
C VAL A 98 0.96 15.80 -41.22
N LYS A 99 1.99 16.57 -40.84
CA LYS A 99 3.36 16.40 -41.36
C LYS A 99 4.29 15.59 -40.43
N TYR A 100 4.19 15.77 -39.11
CA TYR A 100 5.13 15.17 -38.16
C TYR A 100 4.40 14.28 -37.16
N HIS A 101 4.88 13.04 -37.04
CA HIS A 101 4.41 12.10 -36.04
C HIS A 101 5.54 11.89 -35.03
N TYR A 102 5.19 11.78 -33.76
CA TYR A 102 6.14 11.61 -32.67
C TYR A 102 5.83 10.34 -31.91
N ASN A 103 6.85 9.52 -31.72
CA ASN A 103 6.75 8.36 -30.87
C ASN A 103 7.55 8.63 -29.60
N VAL A 104 6.91 8.48 -28.45
CA VAL A 104 7.53 8.75 -27.15
C VAL A 104 7.27 7.58 -26.23
N GLY A 105 8.33 6.95 -25.75
CA GLY A 105 8.30 5.93 -24.72
C GLY A 105 8.65 6.52 -23.35
N ILE A 106 7.85 6.23 -22.34
CA ILE A 106 8.22 6.54 -20.95
C ILE A 106 9.13 5.43 -20.45
N CYS A 107 10.42 5.74 -20.36
CA CYS A 107 11.48 4.83 -19.98
C CYS A 107 11.45 3.49 -20.72
N THR A 108 11.10 3.50 -22.01
CA THR A 108 11.03 2.31 -22.84
C THR A 108 11.47 2.63 -24.26
N ALA A 109 12.07 1.63 -24.91
CA ALA A 109 12.53 1.76 -26.28
C ALA A 109 11.34 1.86 -27.24
N VAL A 110 11.39 2.83 -28.15
CA VAL A 110 10.42 2.96 -29.24
C VAL A 110 10.86 2.08 -30.41
N SER A 111 10.00 1.16 -30.84
CA SER A 111 10.29 0.03 -31.72
C SER A 111 10.58 0.34 -33.20
N ASP A 112 10.77 1.61 -33.56
CA ASP A 112 10.91 2.01 -34.97
C ASP A 112 12.35 1.91 -35.50
N TYR A 113 13.33 1.68 -34.62
CA TYR A 113 14.73 1.50 -35.00
C TYR A 113 15.21 0.06 -34.74
N PRO A 114 15.60 -0.70 -35.79
CA PRO A 114 16.22 -2.00 -35.60
C PRO A 114 17.61 -1.83 -34.98
N ASN A 115 17.86 -2.52 -33.86
CA ASN A 115 19.13 -2.59 -33.12
C ASN A 115 19.52 -1.36 -32.25
N GLU A 116 18.59 -0.46 -31.94
CA GLU A 116 18.80 0.61 -30.96
C GLU A 116 17.74 0.54 -29.84
N ASP A 117 18.06 -0.19 -28.78
CA ASP A 117 17.16 -0.45 -27.64
C ASP A 117 17.13 0.72 -26.63
N ASP A 118 17.81 1.82 -26.91
CA ASP A 118 17.95 2.99 -26.02
C ASP A 118 17.21 4.24 -26.53
N VAL A 119 16.50 4.16 -27.66
CA VAL A 119 15.80 5.29 -28.25
C VAL A 119 14.45 5.51 -27.56
N GLY A 120 14.31 6.64 -26.86
CA GLY A 120 13.12 6.97 -26.06
C GLY A 120 12.12 7.87 -26.78
N ALA A 121 12.58 8.71 -27.71
CA ALA A 121 11.72 9.60 -28.48
C ALA A 121 12.21 9.79 -29.92
N THR A 122 11.29 9.70 -30.88
CA THR A 122 11.57 9.89 -32.30
C THR A 122 10.58 10.86 -32.94
N GLN A 123 11.04 11.51 -34.01
CA GLN A 123 10.22 12.32 -34.90
C GLN A 123 10.22 11.66 -36.27
N ILE A 124 9.04 11.41 -36.80
CA ILE A 124 8.80 10.83 -38.13
C ILE A 124 8.22 11.94 -38.99
N GLU A 125 8.91 12.25 -40.09
CA GLU A 125 8.44 13.15 -41.14
C GLU A 125 7.74 12.32 -42.21
N LEU A 126 6.46 12.64 -42.48
CA LEU A 126 5.67 12.03 -43.55
C LEU A 126 5.56 12.98 -44.75
N ASP A 127 5.49 12.39 -45.94
CA ASP A 127 5.15 13.11 -47.16
C ASP A 127 3.64 13.38 -47.23
N THR A 128 3.23 14.26 -48.15
CA THR A 128 1.84 14.53 -48.54
C THR A 128 1.02 13.28 -48.89
N SER A 129 1.65 12.18 -49.30
CA SER A 129 1.00 10.88 -49.54
C SER A 129 0.94 9.96 -48.31
N GLY A 130 1.40 10.41 -47.14
CA GLY A 130 1.46 9.62 -45.90
C GLY A 130 2.62 8.63 -45.82
N GLN A 131 3.57 8.69 -46.75
CA GLN A 131 4.74 7.82 -46.76
C GLN A 131 5.86 8.38 -45.87
N LEU A 132 6.58 7.49 -45.17
CA LEU A 132 7.71 7.87 -44.32
C LEU A 132 8.86 8.44 -45.15
N VAL A 133 9.24 9.68 -44.88
CA VAL A 133 10.35 10.38 -45.53
C VAL A 133 11.62 10.23 -44.72
N LYS A 134 11.55 10.55 -43.43
CA LYS A 134 12.72 10.59 -42.55
C LYS A 134 12.32 10.42 -41.10
N THR A 135 13.04 9.57 -40.39
CA THR A 135 12.98 9.47 -38.94
C THR A 135 14.21 10.14 -38.33
N ARG A 136 14.01 10.90 -37.26
CA ARG A 136 15.06 11.57 -36.49
C ARG A 136 14.95 11.16 -35.04
N ILE A 137 16.09 10.91 -34.41
CA ILE A 137 16.15 10.59 -32.98
C ILE A 137 16.11 11.90 -32.21
N VAL A 138 15.15 12.02 -31.30
CA VAL A 138 14.96 13.22 -30.48
C VAL A 138 15.66 13.08 -29.13
N GLY A 139 15.61 11.89 -28.54
CA GLY A 139 16.28 11.62 -27.27
C GLY A 139 16.34 10.13 -26.91
N ARG A 140 17.30 9.79 -26.04
CA ARG A 140 17.62 8.43 -25.59
C ARG A 140 17.29 8.24 -24.11
N ILE A 141 16.86 7.04 -23.73
CA ILE A 141 16.59 6.64 -22.34
C ILE A 141 17.87 6.30 -21.54
N SER A 142 19.01 6.21 -22.22
CA SER A 142 20.32 6.04 -21.58
C SER A 142 20.83 7.31 -20.89
N ASP A 143 20.30 8.47 -21.29
CA ASP A 143 20.81 9.76 -20.87
C ASP A 143 19.66 10.72 -20.51
N VAL A 144 19.11 10.48 -19.32
CA VAL A 144 17.90 11.12 -18.83
C VAL A 144 18.17 12.01 -17.62
N GLN A 145 17.46 13.12 -17.54
CA GLN A 145 17.35 13.94 -16.35
C GLN A 145 15.89 13.97 -15.89
N ILE A 146 15.68 13.93 -14.58
CA ILE A 146 14.35 13.98 -13.98
C ILE A 146 14.29 15.06 -12.92
N MET A 147 13.23 15.86 -12.94
CA MET A 147 12.91 16.86 -11.94
C MET A 147 11.47 16.68 -11.50
N ALA A 148 11.16 16.99 -10.24
CA ALA A 148 9.80 16.89 -9.73
C ALA A 148 9.43 18.11 -8.90
N GLY A 149 8.18 18.55 -9.07
CA GLY A 149 7.49 19.46 -8.16
C GLY A 149 6.44 18.72 -7.33
N THR A 150 5.43 19.46 -6.89
CA THR A 150 4.30 18.93 -6.12
C THR A 150 3.33 18.14 -6.99
N ASN A 151 2.95 18.71 -8.14
CA ASN A 151 1.93 18.17 -9.06
C ASN A 151 2.44 18.02 -10.50
N TRP A 152 3.76 18.02 -10.69
CA TRP A 152 4.39 17.84 -11.99
C TRP A 152 5.73 17.13 -11.88
N VAL A 153 6.11 16.43 -12.94
CA VAL A 153 7.42 15.79 -13.13
C VAL A 153 7.89 16.16 -14.52
N LEU A 154 9.12 16.62 -14.64
CA LEU A 154 9.76 16.91 -15.92
C LEU A 154 10.81 15.83 -16.20
N LEU A 155 10.67 15.16 -17.33
CA LEU A 155 11.60 14.13 -17.80
C LEU A 155 12.28 14.64 -19.07
N GLU A 156 13.59 14.80 -19.04
CA GLU A 156 14.38 15.30 -20.16
C GLU A 156 15.25 14.18 -20.73
N TYR A 157 15.04 13.84 -21.99
CA TYR A 157 15.86 12.89 -22.75
C TYR A 157 16.85 13.64 -23.62
N PHE A 158 18.12 13.25 -23.52
CA PHE A 158 19.21 13.84 -24.29
C PHE A 158 19.80 12.80 -25.26
N GLY A 159 20.85 13.19 -25.99
CA GLY A 159 21.54 12.29 -26.92
C GLY A 159 20.79 12.05 -28.24
N GLY A 160 19.92 12.97 -28.65
CA GLY A 160 19.30 12.95 -29.97
C GLY A 160 20.25 13.38 -31.09
N ASP A 161 19.78 13.23 -32.33
CA ASP A 161 20.53 13.60 -33.53
C ASP A 161 20.85 15.09 -33.53
N PRO A 162 22.02 15.54 -34.02
CA PRO A 162 22.35 16.96 -34.13
C PRO A 162 21.45 17.70 -35.13
N TYR A 163 21.16 18.97 -34.87
CA TYR A 163 20.48 19.82 -35.84
C TYR A 163 21.39 20.13 -37.04
N ASN A 164 20.82 20.14 -38.26
CA ASN A 164 21.61 20.40 -39.47
C ASN A 164 21.68 21.88 -39.84
N SER A 165 20.59 22.64 -39.60
CA SER A 165 20.42 24.02 -40.07
C SER A 165 20.01 25.00 -38.96
N HIS A 166 19.72 24.51 -37.77
CA HIS A 166 19.22 25.30 -36.64
C HIS A 166 20.03 24.99 -35.39
N CYS A 167 19.86 25.80 -34.33
CA CYS A 167 20.35 25.47 -32.99
C CYS A 167 21.87 25.24 -32.90
N ASN A 168 22.64 25.85 -33.82
CA ASN A 168 24.09 25.75 -33.90
C ASN A 168 24.63 24.31 -33.87
N GLY A 169 23.89 23.35 -34.45
CA GLY A 169 24.30 21.95 -34.48
C GLY A 169 24.17 21.21 -33.16
N SER A 170 23.49 21.76 -32.16
CA SER A 170 23.27 21.07 -30.88
C SER A 170 22.53 19.74 -31.10
N SER A 171 22.77 18.77 -30.22
CA SER A 171 21.93 17.55 -30.18
C SER A 171 20.49 17.91 -29.84
N ARG A 172 19.55 17.18 -30.44
CA ARG A 172 18.14 17.24 -30.04
C ARG A 172 17.97 16.71 -28.61
N GLN A 173 16.95 17.23 -27.94
CA GLN A 173 16.53 16.82 -26.61
C GLN A 173 15.01 16.89 -26.52
N ALA A 174 14.39 15.90 -25.87
CA ALA A 174 12.96 15.87 -25.59
C ALA A 174 12.72 16.21 -24.13
N ALA A 175 11.82 17.15 -23.85
CA ALA A 175 11.32 17.48 -22.53
C ALA A 175 9.86 17.01 -22.42
N ILE A 176 9.59 16.06 -21.54
CA ILE A 176 8.27 15.48 -21.31
C ILE A 176 7.81 16.00 -19.95
N MET A 177 6.88 16.96 -19.98
CA MET A 177 6.26 17.54 -18.81
C MET A 177 5.02 16.73 -18.44
N ILE A 178 5.11 16.00 -17.34
CA ILE A 178 4.04 15.17 -16.81
C ILE A 178 3.31 15.97 -15.74
N ILE A 179 2.04 16.28 -15.98
CA ILE A 179 1.20 17.10 -15.09
C ILE A 179 0.10 16.24 -14.44
N CYS A 180 -0.26 16.61 -13.21
CA CYS A 180 -1.39 16.01 -12.51
C CYS A 180 -2.72 16.31 -13.23
N ASP A 181 -3.45 15.24 -13.56
CA ASP A 181 -4.87 15.30 -13.91
C ASP A 181 -5.57 14.12 -13.23
N GLU A 182 -6.43 14.40 -12.26
CA GLU A 182 -7.14 13.38 -11.47
C GLU A 182 -8.07 12.49 -12.33
N ASN A 183 -8.56 13.03 -13.45
CA ASN A 183 -9.49 12.32 -14.33
C ASN A 183 -8.77 11.37 -15.29
N SER A 184 -7.47 11.58 -15.49
CA SER A 184 -6.65 10.76 -16.37
C SER A 184 -6.21 9.49 -15.64
N SER A 185 -6.84 8.36 -16.01
CA SER A 185 -6.52 7.04 -15.47
C SER A 185 -5.50 6.30 -16.33
N SER A 186 -4.92 5.24 -15.77
CA SER A 186 -3.94 4.37 -16.44
C SER A 186 -4.38 3.85 -17.82
N ASP A 187 -5.68 3.79 -18.08
CA ASP A 187 -6.24 3.22 -19.31
C ASP A 187 -6.10 4.16 -20.52
N ASN A 188 -6.02 5.48 -20.32
CA ASN A 188 -5.89 6.46 -21.42
C ASN A 188 -5.04 7.69 -21.03
N PRO A 189 -3.71 7.55 -20.90
CA PRO A 189 -2.84 8.70 -20.69
C PRO A 189 -2.81 9.58 -21.94
N LYS A 190 -2.98 10.90 -21.79
CA LYS A 190 -3.03 11.84 -22.90
C LYS A 190 -1.68 12.52 -23.06
N LEU A 191 -0.93 12.15 -24.11
CA LEU A 191 0.29 12.84 -24.52
C LEU A 191 -0.02 13.81 -25.67
N ARG A 192 0.47 15.04 -25.58
CA ARG A 192 0.32 16.09 -26.60
C ARG A 192 1.67 16.75 -26.87
N VAL A 193 1.88 17.18 -28.11
CA VAL A 193 3.01 18.05 -28.45
C VAL A 193 2.60 19.49 -28.18
N ILE A 194 3.44 20.22 -27.45
CA ILE A 194 3.21 21.63 -27.13
C ILE A 194 3.97 22.52 -28.09
N GLU A 195 5.28 22.30 -28.18
CA GLU A 195 6.11 23.11 -29.07
C GLU A 195 7.42 22.40 -29.44
N GLU A 196 7.98 22.83 -30.56
CA GLU A 196 9.36 22.59 -30.92
C GLU A 196 10.09 23.93 -30.99
N ASN A 197 10.96 24.20 -30.01
CA ASN A 197 11.64 25.48 -29.93
C ASN A 197 12.94 25.47 -30.74
N ARG A 198 12.83 25.81 -32.05
CA ARG A 198 13.96 25.84 -32.99
C ARG A 198 14.69 27.20 -33.08
N ASN A 199 14.13 28.25 -32.49
CA ASN A 199 14.58 29.63 -32.73
C ASN A 199 15.67 30.11 -31.75
N LYS A 200 16.14 29.23 -30.87
CA LYS A 200 17.24 29.52 -29.94
C LYS A 200 18.60 29.29 -30.60
N THR A 201 19.59 30.06 -30.16
CA THR A 201 21.00 29.92 -30.59
C THR A 201 21.63 28.62 -30.06
N SER A 202 21.20 28.16 -28.89
CA SER A 202 21.63 26.90 -28.26
C SER A 202 20.53 26.33 -27.37
N GLY A 203 20.48 25.01 -27.20
CA GLY A 203 19.54 24.36 -26.27
C GLY A 203 18.10 24.31 -26.77
N CYS A 204 17.92 24.03 -28.06
CA CYS A 204 16.60 23.73 -28.63
C CYS A 204 16.04 22.45 -28.04
N TYR A 205 14.72 22.36 -27.89
CA TYR A 205 14.05 21.22 -27.27
C TYR A 205 12.68 20.97 -27.91
N TYR A 206 12.18 19.75 -27.74
CA TYR A 206 10.81 19.36 -28.04
C TYR A 206 10.05 19.24 -26.73
N LEU A 207 8.95 19.96 -26.57
CA LEU A 207 8.14 19.92 -25.35
C LEU A 207 6.88 19.09 -25.57
N PHE A 208 6.73 18.05 -24.77
CA PHE A 208 5.56 17.20 -24.70
C PHE A 208 4.85 17.40 -23.36
N GLU A 209 3.53 17.42 -23.38
CA GLU A 209 2.68 17.45 -22.18
C GLU A 209 1.99 16.09 -22.03
N LEU A 210 2.19 15.46 -20.88
CA LEU A 210 1.53 14.21 -20.50
C LEU A 210 0.65 14.46 -19.27
N SER A 211 -0.66 14.28 -19.40
CA SER A 211 -1.57 14.37 -18.24
C SER A 211 -1.78 12.97 -17.63
N HIS A 212 -1.43 12.80 -16.36
CA HIS A 212 -1.66 11.54 -15.63
C HIS A 212 -1.88 11.74 -14.12
N ASN A 213 -2.75 10.93 -13.51
CA ASN A 213 -3.03 11.01 -12.06
C ASN A 213 -1.88 10.52 -11.14
N CYS A 214 -0.85 9.86 -11.69
CA CYS A 214 0.25 9.31 -10.88
C CYS A 214 1.17 10.39 -10.29
N VAL A 215 1.18 11.57 -10.91
CA VAL A 215 1.98 12.72 -10.48
C VAL A 215 1.20 13.64 -9.56
N CYS A 216 -0.11 13.44 -9.43
CA CYS A 216 -0.90 14.16 -8.44
C CYS A 216 -0.36 13.91 -7.05
N TYR A 217 -0.18 14.99 -6.29
CA TYR A 217 0.13 14.90 -4.88
C TYR A 217 -0.95 14.08 -4.19
N LYS A 218 -0.62 12.85 -3.84
CA LYS A 218 -1.39 12.09 -2.88
C LYS A 218 -0.83 12.49 -1.54
N GLU A 219 -1.68 13.07 -0.69
CA GLU A 219 -1.45 13.07 0.74
C GLU A 219 -0.84 11.71 1.10
N PRO A 220 0.31 11.66 1.81
CA PRO A 220 0.86 10.38 2.23
C PRO A 220 -0.23 9.72 3.06
N PHE A 221 -0.93 8.75 2.46
CA PHE A 221 -1.73 7.83 3.24
C PHE A 221 -0.68 7.13 4.07
N ILE A 222 -0.52 7.60 5.30
CA ILE A 222 0.41 7.02 6.24
C ILE A 222 -0.13 5.61 6.45
N THR A 223 0.32 4.69 5.60
CA THR A 223 0.33 3.29 5.90
C THR A 223 1.38 3.20 6.98
N VAL A 224 0.97 3.53 8.21
CA VAL A 224 1.73 3.25 9.41
C VAL A 224 1.88 1.75 9.40
N GLY A 225 2.93 1.25 8.74
CA GLY A 225 3.39 -0.10 8.97
C GLY A 225 3.56 -0.19 10.48
N LEU A 226 2.76 -1.04 11.12
CA LEU A 226 2.85 -1.25 12.56
C LEU A 226 4.31 -1.46 12.88
N GLY A 227 4.91 -0.54 13.64
CA GLY A 227 6.33 -0.62 13.96
C GLY A 227 6.61 -1.99 14.57
N THR A 228 7.81 -2.55 14.34
CA THR A 228 8.16 -3.88 14.84
C THR A 228 7.86 -4.05 16.34
N GLY A 229 8.01 -2.97 17.12
CA GLY A 229 7.60 -2.94 18.53
C GLY A 229 6.09 -3.14 18.76
N SER A 230 5.23 -2.53 17.94
CA SER A 230 3.78 -2.72 18.04
C SER A 230 3.36 -4.15 17.72
N ILE A 231 4.03 -4.80 16.78
CA ILE A 231 3.74 -6.20 16.42
C ILE A 231 4.04 -7.12 17.62
N ILE A 232 5.17 -6.91 18.30
CA ILE A 232 5.55 -7.67 19.50
C ILE A 232 4.54 -7.46 20.64
N VAL A 233 4.11 -6.22 20.86
CA VAL A 233 3.11 -5.90 21.90
C VAL A 233 1.76 -6.60 21.62
N ILE A 234 1.31 -6.61 20.37
CA ILE A 234 0.07 -7.30 19.98
C ILE A 234 0.17 -8.80 20.26
N ILE A 235 1.27 -9.44 19.87
CA ILE A 235 1.51 -10.87 20.13
C ILE A 235 1.50 -11.18 21.63
N PHE A 236 2.18 -10.35 22.43
CA PHE A 236 2.21 -10.51 23.88
C PHE A 236 0.81 -10.39 24.50
N LEU A 237 0.01 -9.41 24.08
CA LEU A 237 -1.36 -9.20 24.58
C LEU A 237 -2.26 -10.40 24.26
N CYS A 238 -2.16 -10.95 23.04
CA CYS A 238 -2.89 -12.18 22.67
C CYS A 238 -2.49 -13.38 23.54
N ALA A 239 -1.20 -13.55 23.84
CA ALA A 239 -0.73 -14.64 24.71
C ALA A 239 -1.25 -14.49 26.15
N VAL A 240 -1.26 -13.27 26.69
CA VAL A 240 -1.85 -12.98 28.01
C VAL A 240 -3.34 -13.30 28.04
N PHE A 241 -4.08 -12.96 26.99
CA PHE A 241 -5.52 -13.23 26.91
C PHE A 241 -5.82 -14.75 26.95
N VAL A 242 -5.08 -15.53 26.17
CA VAL A 242 -5.19 -17.00 26.17
C VAL A 242 -4.82 -17.58 27.54
N TYR A 243 -3.77 -17.05 28.19
CA TYR A 243 -3.36 -17.47 29.52
C TYR A 243 -4.45 -17.20 30.58
N LEU A 244 -5.04 -16.00 30.57
CA LEU A 244 -6.10 -15.62 31.52
C LEU A 244 -7.36 -16.47 31.33
N ILE A 245 -7.82 -16.66 30.09
CA ILE A 245 -9.02 -17.48 29.82
C ILE A 245 -8.77 -18.96 30.14
N GLY A 246 -7.67 -19.52 29.64
CA GLY A 246 -7.33 -20.92 29.87
C GLY A 246 -7.13 -21.23 31.34
N GLY A 247 -6.40 -20.37 32.05
CA GLY A 247 -6.18 -20.51 33.48
C GLY A 247 -7.45 -20.28 34.30
N PHE A 248 -8.32 -19.34 33.91
CA PHE A 248 -9.64 -19.17 34.53
C PHE A 248 -10.51 -20.42 34.37
N MET A 249 -10.59 -20.98 33.16
CA MET A 249 -11.33 -22.22 32.91
C MET A 249 -10.76 -23.38 33.75
N TYR A 250 -9.44 -23.50 33.84
CA TYR A 250 -8.80 -24.53 34.65
C TYR A 250 -9.13 -24.39 36.15
N MET A 251 -8.95 -23.21 36.72
CA MET A 251 -9.24 -22.94 38.13
C MET A 251 -10.72 -23.14 38.46
N ARG A 252 -11.62 -22.78 37.53
CA ARG A 252 -13.07 -22.91 37.70
C ARG A 252 -13.55 -24.35 37.63
N PHE A 253 -13.14 -25.10 36.61
CA PHE A 253 -13.68 -26.43 36.32
C PHE A 253 -12.93 -27.56 37.02
N VAL A 254 -11.62 -27.42 37.23
CA VAL A 254 -10.79 -28.48 37.82
C VAL A 254 -10.63 -28.28 39.32
N LEU A 255 -10.32 -27.06 39.76
CA LEU A 255 -10.00 -26.77 41.16
C LEU A 255 -11.19 -26.25 41.97
N GLY A 256 -12.30 -25.90 41.30
CA GLY A 256 -13.54 -25.48 41.95
C GLY A 256 -13.47 -24.15 42.71
N ALA A 257 -12.41 -23.37 42.50
CA ALA A 257 -12.21 -22.08 43.17
C ALA A 257 -13.35 -21.10 42.87
N LYS A 258 -13.67 -20.24 43.83
CA LYS A 258 -14.74 -19.22 43.74
C LYS A 258 -14.18 -17.85 44.15
N GLY A 259 -14.58 -16.80 43.44
CA GLY A 259 -14.14 -15.43 43.71
C GLY A 259 -12.82 -15.07 43.02
N TYR A 260 -12.06 -14.16 43.62
CA TYR A 260 -10.84 -13.58 43.04
C TYR A 260 -9.68 -14.59 42.84
N GLU A 261 -9.72 -15.72 43.55
CA GLU A 261 -8.76 -16.82 43.39
C GLU A 261 -8.90 -17.58 42.05
N GLN A 262 -9.92 -17.26 41.24
CA GLN A 262 -10.08 -17.84 39.90
C GLN A 262 -9.09 -17.30 38.88
N ILE A 263 -8.46 -16.15 39.16
CA ILE A 263 -7.48 -15.53 38.25
C ILE A 263 -6.10 -16.12 38.55
N PRO A 264 -5.43 -16.74 37.56
CA PRO A 264 -4.07 -17.25 37.74
C PRO A 264 -3.12 -16.12 38.13
N ASN A 265 -2.36 -16.29 39.22
CA ASN A 265 -1.39 -15.30 39.71
C ASN A 265 -2.00 -13.90 39.92
N TYR A 266 -3.17 -13.82 40.55
CA TYR A 266 -3.90 -12.56 40.78
C TYR A 266 -3.04 -11.42 41.37
N GLY A 267 -2.19 -11.71 42.37
CA GLY A 267 -1.33 -10.69 42.98
C GLY A 267 -0.40 -10.00 41.98
N PHE A 268 0.21 -10.76 41.06
CA PHE A 268 1.03 -10.20 40.00
C PHE A 268 0.24 -9.28 39.06
N TRP A 269 -0.99 -9.67 38.69
CA TRP A 269 -1.84 -8.86 37.81
C TRP A 269 -2.34 -7.59 38.49
N GLN A 270 -2.62 -7.65 39.79
CA GLN A 270 -2.98 -6.49 40.59
C GLN A 270 -1.82 -5.49 40.64
N ASP A 271 -0.60 -5.96 40.92
CA ASP A 271 0.59 -5.11 40.96
C ASP A 271 0.91 -4.50 39.58
N PHE A 272 0.79 -5.29 38.51
CA PHE A 272 0.98 -4.81 37.15
C PHE A 272 -0.05 -3.74 36.75
N GLY A 273 -1.32 -3.94 37.11
CA GLY A 273 -2.39 -2.96 36.86
C GLY A 273 -2.18 -1.65 37.64
N ASN A 274 -1.73 -1.74 38.90
CA ASN A 274 -1.37 -0.58 39.69
C ASN A 274 -0.22 0.20 39.05
N LEU A 275 0.84 -0.49 38.61
CA LEU A 275 1.99 0.13 37.95
C LEU A 275 1.61 0.80 36.61
N LEU A 276 0.70 0.19 35.85
CA LEU A 276 0.18 0.78 34.62
C LEU A 276 -0.66 2.03 34.91
N SER A 277 -1.45 2.02 35.99
CA SER A 277 -2.23 3.17 36.44
C SER A 277 -1.33 4.34 36.87
N ASP A 278 -0.23 4.06 37.56
CA ASP A 278 0.77 5.05 37.95
C ASP A 278 1.51 5.61 36.73
N GLY A 279 1.86 4.76 35.76
CA GLY A 279 2.45 5.18 34.49
C GLY A 279 1.51 6.09 33.68
N CYS A 280 0.22 5.77 33.62
CA CYS A 280 -0.79 6.59 32.98
C CYS A 280 -0.98 7.93 33.72
N ASN A 281 -0.99 7.91 35.05
CA ASN A 281 -1.08 9.11 35.87
C ASN A 281 0.12 10.04 35.65
N LEU A 282 1.34 9.48 35.56
CA LEU A 282 2.57 10.21 35.25
C LEU A 282 2.56 10.80 33.82
N ALA A 283 2.11 10.02 32.83
CA ALA A 283 2.09 10.45 31.43
C ALA A 283 0.97 11.46 31.12
N CYS A 284 -0.21 11.31 31.72
CA CYS A 284 -1.40 12.11 31.43
C CYS A 284 -1.59 13.32 32.38
N ARG A 285 -1.00 13.34 33.59
CA ARG A 285 -0.94 14.55 34.44
C ARG A 285 0.44 15.21 34.34
N SER A 286 0.71 15.88 33.23
CA SER A 286 1.77 16.91 33.16
C SER A 286 1.33 18.26 33.77
N GLY A 287 0.20 18.31 34.46
CA GLY A 287 -0.37 19.51 35.06
C GLY A 287 -0.05 19.62 36.55
N ASN A 288 0.90 20.52 36.86
CA ASN A 288 1.19 21.16 38.14
C ASN A 288 0.65 20.44 39.39
N GLN A 289 1.51 19.64 40.04
CA GLN A 289 1.26 19.29 41.45
C GLN A 289 1.28 20.58 42.25
N GLY A 290 0.08 21.06 42.61
CA GLY A 290 -0.08 22.03 43.68
C GLY A 290 0.69 21.52 44.88
N GLN A 291 1.63 22.36 45.32
CA GLN A 291 2.59 22.24 46.42
C GLN A 291 2.51 20.96 47.27
N PRO A 292 3.63 20.24 47.48
CA PRO A 292 3.67 19.27 48.57
C PRO A 292 3.27 20.00 49.85
N LYS A 293 2.31 19.44 50.60
CA LYS A 293 2.01 19.91 51.95
C LYS A 293 3.30 19.80 52.75
N THR A 294 4.02 20.91 52.85
CA THR A 294 5.21 21.02 53.69
C THR A 294 4.79 20.52 55.07
N TYR A 295 5.48 19.48 55.52
CA TYR A 295 5.40 18.97 56.88
C TYR A 295 5.54 20.18 57.82
N LYS A 296 4.42 20.58 58.45
CA LYS A 296 4.46 21.52 59.57
C LYS A 296 5.30 20.80 60.62
N GLY A 297 6.52 21.31 60.82
CA GLY A 297 7.42 20.81 61.84
C GLY A 297 6.67 20.72 63.15
N ILE A 298 6.90 19.62 63.86
CA ILE A 298 6.57 19.48 65.27
C ILE A 298 7.18 20.69 65.99
N GLY A 299 6.30 21.58 66.41
CA GLY A 299 6.53 22.76 67.20
C GLY A 299 5.29 22.88 68.07
N ASP A 300 5.35 22.23 69.22
CA ASP A 300 5.03 22.70 70.58
C ASP A 300 3.78 23.56 70.82
N ASP A 301 2.87 23.71 69.87
CA ASP A 301 1.61 24.44 70.04
C ASP A 301 0.55 23.48 70.61
N GLN A 302 0.90 22.78 71.69
CA GLN A 302 -0.10 22.44 72.68
C GLN A 302 -0.58 23.75 73.27
N LEU A 303 -1.82 24.13 72.96
CA LEU A 303 -2.85 24.47 73.95
C LEU A 303 -4.11 24.91 73.20
N GLN A 304 -5.24 24.39 73.70
CA GLN A 304 -6.59 24.93 73.58
C GLN A 304 -7.41 24.43 72.38
N ASP A 305 -8.18 23.36 72.60
CA ASP A 305 -9.64 23.38 72.94
C ASP A 305 -10.41 23.17 71.61
N ASP A 306 -11.36 22.28 71.39
CA ASP A 306 -12.15 21.36 72.21
C ASP A 306 -12.73 20.31 71.23
N ASP A 307 -13.05 19.13 71.75
CA ASP A 307 -14.23 18.32 71.43
C ASP A 307 -14.69 18.16 69.97
N ASP A 308 -14.49 16.94 69.43
CA ASP A 308 -15.62 16.05 69.10
C ASP A 308 -15.09 14.68 68.64
N GLU A 309 -14.96 13.75 69.60
CA GLU A 309 -15.18 12.33 69.35
C GLU A 309 -16.61 12.14 68.81
N ARG A 310 -16.75 11.57 67.62
CA ARG A 310 -18.01 10.90 67.24
C ARG A 310 -17.72 9.69 66.37
N ASP A 311 -17.56 8.57 67.06
CA ASP A 311 -17.72 7.22 66.55
C ASP A 311 -19.14 7.04 65.98
N GLU A 312 -19.25 6.77 64.68
CA GLU A 312 -20.46 6.13 64.12
C GLU A 312 -20.05 4.98 63.19
N HIS A 313 -19.66 3.88 63.82
CA HIS A 313 -19.63 2.57 63.20
C HIS A 313 -20.50 1.60 64.02
N LEU A 314 -21.81 1.85 64.11
CA LEU A 314 -22.78 0.84 64.55
C LEU A 314 -24.15 1.02 63.87
N LEU A 315 -24.40 0.19 62.86
CA LEU A 315 -25.67 -0.56 62.83
C LEU A 315 -25.45 -1.77 63.77
N PRO A 316 -26.46 -2.32 64.51
CA PRO A 316 -27.83 -2.54 64.03
C PRO A 316 -28.96 -2.41 65.09
N MET A 317 -30.22 -2.36 64.64
CA MET A 317 -31.31 -3.31 64.93
C MET A 317 -32.53 -2.96 64.08
#